data_AF-A0A6L6CZM9-F1
#
_entry.id   AF-A0A6L6CZM9-F1
#
_cell.length_a   1.000
_cell.length_b   1.000
_cell.length_c   1.000
_cell.angle_alpha   90.00
_cell.angle_beta   90.00
_cell.angle_gamma   90.00
#
_symmetry.space_group_name_H-M   'P 1'
#
loop_
_entity.id
_entity.type
_entity.pdbx_description
1 polymer ?
#
loop_
_entity_poly.entity_id
_entity_poly.type
_entity_poly.pdbx_seq_one_letter_code
_entity_poly.pdbx_strand_id
1 'polypeptide(L)'
;MAVMQAIPAWVARRMLEIASHGGVSAGADFMEAIESVSRETMQQLSGDLLALLATDVDHQRFNPLQVIREANVFANQSLAILAVPTPRRDEFDAQVMPHDHYAVGPLTWKDLSEDVHEAGISWGAWKAATVLTRRRAEGKIQ
;
A
#
# COMPACT_ATOMS: atom_id res chain seq x y z
N MET A 1 12.47 4.54 -3.73
CA MET A 1 12.81 3.69 -4.89
C MET A 1 12.26 2.27 -4.73
N ALA A 2 12.55 1.56 -3.63
CA ALA A 2 12.08 0.19 -3.41
C ALA A 2 10.55 -0.01 -3.55
N VAL A 3 9.74 0.83 -2.88
CA VAL A 3 8.26 0.75 -3.00
C VAL A 3 7.82 0.93 -4.45
N MET A 4 8.31 1.97 -5.12
CA MET A 4 7.95 2.26 -6.51
C MET A 4 8.35 1.13 -7.47
N GLN A 5 9.40 0.36 -7.16
CA GLN A 5 9.79 -0.80 -7.96
C GLN A 5 8.90 -2.02 -7.69
N ALA A 6 8.41 -2.18 -6.47
CA ALA A 6 7.63 -3.36 -6.06
C ALA A 6 6.14 -3.27 -6.46
N ILE A 7 5.56 -2.07 -6.48
CA ILE A 7 4.11 -1.87 -6.63
C ILE A 7 3.55 -2.43 -7.95
N PRO A 8 4.15 -2.21 -9.14
CA PRO A 8 3.59 -2.75 -10.38
C PRO A 8 3.49 -4.28 -10.35
N ALA A 9 4.53 -4.96 -9.85
CA ALA A 9 4.55 -6.41 -9.73
C ALA A 9 3.53 -6.91 -8.68
N TRP A 10 3.40 -6.20 -7.56
CA TRP A 10 2.39 -6.50 -6.53
C TRP A 10 0.97 -6.41 -7.08
N VAL A 11 0.62 -5.27 -7.69
CA VAL A 11 -0.71 -5.00 -8.25
C VAL A 11 -1.07 -6.06 -9.29
N ALA A 12 -0.19 -6.29 -10.26
CA ALA A 12 -0.42 -7.28 -11.31
C ALA A 12 -0.67 -8.67 -10.73
N ARG A 13 0.22 -9.12 -9.83
CA ARG A 13 0.09 -10.43 -9.19
C ARG A 13 -1.21 -10.55 -8.39
N ARG A 14 -1.56 -9.57 -7.57
CA ARG A 14 -2.78 -9.60 -6.76
C ARG A 14 -4.04 -9.60 -7.61
N MET A 15 -4.13 -8.75 -8.63
CA MET A 15 -5.29 -8.72 -9.52
C MET A 15 -5.47 -10.06 -10.25
N LEU A 16 -4.38 -10.65 -10.75
CA LEU A 16 -4.42 -11.97 -11.41
C LEU A 16 -4.82 -13.09 -10.44
N GLU A 17 -4.28 -13.09 -9.22
CA GLU A 17 -4.65 -14.04 -8.17
C GLU A 17 -6.15 -13.93 -7.86
N ILE A 18 -6.67 -12.72 -7.65
CA ILE A 18 -8.09 -12.47 -7.33
C ILE A 18 -9.00 -12.91 -8.48
N ALA A 19 -8.66 -12.56 -9.73
CA ALA A 19 -9.42 -12.98 -10.91
C ALA A 19 -9.46 -14.51 -11.04
N SER A 20 -8.32 -15.17 -10.86
CA SER A 20 -8.22 -16.64 -10.90
C SER A 20 -9.12 -17.31 -9.87
N HIS A 21 -9.08 -16.85 -8.61
CA HIS A 21 -9.96 -17.38 -7.55
C HIS A 21 -11.45 -17.08 -7.80
N GLY A 22 -11.74 -15.96 -8.47
CA GLY A 22 -13.09 -15.58 -8.88
C GLY A 22 -13.60 -16.28 -10.15
N GLY A 23 -12.78 -17.11 -10.80
CA GLY A 23 -13.15 -17.77 -12.06
C GLY A 23 -13.20 -16.84 -13.28
N VAL A 24 -12.55 -15.68 -13.21
CA VAL A 24 -12.47 -14.70 -14.31
C VAL A 24 -11.17 -14.88 -15.08
N SER A 25 -11.27 -14.96 -16.41
CA SER A 25 -10.11 -15.08 -17.29
C SER A 25 -9.41 -13.73 -17.49
N ALA A 26 -8.09 -13.71 -17.33
CA ALA A 26 -7.25 -12.53 -17.60
C ALA A 26 -7.00 -12.34 -19.11
N GLY A 27 -8.02 -11.87 -19.83
CA GLY A 27 -7.93 -11.50 -21.25
C GLY A 27 -7.23 -10.16 -21.48
N ALA A 28 -7.22 -9.68 -22.73
CA ALA A 28 -6.56 -8.43 -23.12
C ALA A 28 -7.03 -7.22 -22.29
N ASP A 29 -8.34 -7.05 -22.13
CA ASP A 29 -8.94 -5.97 -21.33
C ASP A 29 -8.48 -6.00 -19.87
N PHE A 30 -8.26 -7.19 -19.31
CA PHE A 30 -7.74 -7.36 -17.95
C PHE A 30 -6.29 -6.92 -17.84
N MET A 31 -5.47 -7.25 -18.84
CA MET A 31 -4.07 -6.85 -18.90
C MET A 31 -3.93 -5.34 -19.05
N GLU A 32 -4.75 -4.72 -19.90
CA GLU A 32 -4.82 -3.26 -20.04
C GLU A 32 -5.23 -2.60 -18.71
N ALA A 33 -6.20 -3.19 -17.99
CA ALA A 33 -6.58 -2.70 -16.67
C ALA A 33 -5.42 -2.79 -15.66
N ILE A 34 -4.66 -3.88 -15.62
CA ILE A 34 -3.46 -3.99 -14.76
C ILE A 34 -2.47 -2.87 -15.06
N GLU A 35 -2.21 -2.58 -16.34
CA GLU A 35 -1.29 -1.50 -16.73
C GLU A 35 -1.80 -0.12 -16.30
N SER A 36 -3.10 0.15 -16.48
CA SER A 36 -3.71 1.40 -16.05
C SER A 36 -3.65 1.58 -14.53
N VAL A 37 -4.08 0.56 -13.78
CA VAL A 37 -4.05 0.55 -12.31
C VAL A 37 -2.62 0.73 -11.81
N SER A 38 -1.65 0.03 -12.40
CA SER A 38 -0.25 0.15 -11.98
C SER A 38 0.25 1.59 -12.17
N ARG A 39 -0.04 2.22 -13.30
CA ARG A 39 0.35 3.61 -13.58
C ARG A 39 -0.31 4.60 -12.63
N GLU A 40 -1.62 4.48 -12.42
CA GLU A 40 -2.40 5.38 -11.54
C GLU A 40 -1.97 5.24 -10.08
N THR A 41 -1.81 4.00 -9.61
CA THR A 41 -1.32 3.70 -8.26
C THR A 41 0.08 4.29 -8.05
N MET A 42 0.99 4.12 -9.01
CA MET A 42 2.34 4.67 -8.95
C MET A 42 2.35 6.20 -8.90
N GLN A 43 1.53 6.85 -9.73
CA GLN A 43 1.43 8.30 -9.77
C GLN A 43 0.94 8.86 -8.42
N GLN A 44 -0.17 8.33 -7.91
CA GLN A 44 -0.75 8.76 -6.64
C GLN A 44 0.20 8.48 -5.46
N LEU A 45 0.70 7.25 -5.37
CA LEU A 45 1.53 6.80 -4.27
C LEU A 45 2.84 7.59 -4.17
N SER A 46 3.44 7.94 -5.31
CA SER A 46 4.65 8.75 -5.31
C SER A 46 4.43 10.13 -4.67
N GLY A 47 3.31 10.78 -4.99
CA GLY A 47 2.93 12.07 -4.42
C GLY A 47 2.64 11.98 -2.92
N ASP A 48 1.86 10.98 -2.51
CA ASP A 48 1.46 10.82 -1.11
C ASP A 48 2.63 10.45 -0.20
N LEU A 49 3.54 9.58 -0.67
CA LEU A 49 4.75 9.25 0.08
C LEU A 49 5.68 10.46 0.20
N LEU A 50 5.85 11.25 -0.87
CA LEU A 50 6.63 12.48 -0.80
C LEU A 50 6.02 13.48 0.18
N ALA A 51 4.69 13.67 0.15
CA ALA A 51 3.97 14.55 1.07
C ALA A 51 4.11 14.07 2.52
N LEU A 52 4.00 12.77 2.78
CA LEU A 52 4.22 12.18 4.11
C LEU A 52 5.63 12.45 4.61
N LEU A 53 6.65 12.18 3.78
CA LEU A 53 8.06 12.36 4.16
C LEU A 53 8.43 13.84 4.35
N ALA A 54 7.77 14.75 3.64
CA ALA A 54 7.93 16.19 3.83
C ALA A 54 7.18 16.72 5.06
N THR A 55 6.20 15.98 5.57
CA THR A 55 5.45 16.36 6.79
C THR A 55 6.35 16.16 8.01
N ASP A 56 6.38 17.16 8.89
CA ASP A 56 7.12 17.07 10.14
C ASP A 56 6.71 15.82 10.94
N VAL A 57 7.68 15.15 11.55
CA VAL A 57 7.48 13.86 12.22
C VAL A 57 6.40 13.90 13.32
N ASP A 58 6.26 15.04 14.02
CA ASP A 58 5.24 15.22 15.06
C ASP A 58 3.84 15.41 14.47
N HIS A 59 3.74 15.77 13.19
CA HIS A 59 2.49 16.00 12.46
C HIS A 59 2.12 14.83 11.53
N GLN A 60 3.01 13.86 11.32
CA GLN A 60 2.73 12.67 10.53
C GLN A 60 1.71 11.75 11.23
N ARG A 61 0.45 11.84 10.81
CA ARG A 61 -0.66 11.00 11.30
C ARG A 61 -0.67 9.59 10.73
N PHE A 62 -0.05 9.41 9.56
CA PHE A 62 0.00 8.14 8.85
C PHE A 62 1.43 7.57 8.85
N ASN A 63 1.54 6.28 8.53
CA ASN A 63 2.80 5.62 8.19
C ASN A 63 2.82 5.23 6.70
N PRO A 64 4.00 4.92 6.11
CA PRO A 64 4.10 4.58 4.69
C PRO A 64 3.25 3.38 4.27
N LEU A 65 3.10 2.35 5.13
CA LEU A 65 2.28 1.20 4.83
C LEU A 65 0.79 1.56 4.73
N GLN A 66 0.29 2.47 5.58
CA GLN A 66 -1.07 2.99 5.46
C GLN A 66 -1.26 3.73 4.14
N VAL A 67 -0.30 4.58 3.73
CA VAL A 67 -0.36 5.28 2.44
C VAL A 67 -0.40 4.30 1.27
N ILE A 68 0.42 3.24 1.31
CA ILE A 68 0.40 2.18 0.28
C ILE A 68 -0.95 1.45 0.24
N ARG A 69 -1.57 1.23 1.39
CA ARG A 69 -2.88 0.54 1.48
C ARG A 69 -4.02 1.37 0.90
N GLU A 70 -4.01 2.69 1.09
CA GLU A 70 -5.03 3.58 0.54
C GLU A 70 -4.93 3.68 -1.00
N ALA A 71 -3.74 3.48 -1.57
CA ALA A 71 -3.54 3.53 -3.02
C ALA A 71 -4.22 2.38 -3.79
N ASN A 72 -4.79 1.37 -3.11
CA ASN A 72 -5.46 0.22 -3.76
C ASN A 72 -6.85 0.54 -4.33
N VAL A 73 -7.32 1.79 -4.21
CA VAL A 73 -8.62 2.22 -4.73
C VAL A 73 -8.77 1.91 -6.22
N PHE A 74 -7.72 2.12 -7.02
CA PHE A 74 -7.74 1.88 -8.46
C PHE A 74 -7.95 0.40 -8.80
N ALA A 75 -7.24 -0.49 -8.09
CA ALA A 75 -7.39 -1.93 -8.28
C ALA A 75 -8.79 -2.41 -7.89
N ASN A 76 -9.34 -1.91 -6.78
CA ASN A 76 -10.69 -2.23 -6.35
C ASN A 76 -11.75 -1.79 -7.38
N GLN A 77 -11.59 -0.59 -7.95
CA GLN A 77 -12.48 -0.08 -9.00
C GLN A 77 -12.39 -0.91 -10.28
N SER A 78 -11.17 -1.21 -10.75
CA SER A 78 -10.99 -2.00 -11.97
C SER A 78 -11.51 -3.43 -11.83
N LEU A 79 -11.27 -4.10 -10.71
CA LEU A 79 -11.81 -5.44 -10.44
C LEU A 79 -13.34 -5.45 -10.44
N ALA A 80 -13.97 -4.41 -9.88
CA ALA A 80 -15.42 -4.26 -9.93
C ALA A 80 -15.95 -4.02 -11.35
N ILE A 81 -15.29 -3.18 -12.15
CA ILE A 81 -15.65 -2.93 -13.56
C ILE A 81 -15.55 -4.22 -14.39
N LEU A 82 -14.53 -5.05 -14.11
CA LEU A 82 -14.31 -6.34 -14.74
C LEU A 82 -15.22 -7.45 -14.19
N ALA A 83 -16.18 -7.10 -13.34
CA ALA A 83 -17.15 -8.00 -12.72
C ALA A 83 -16.50 -9.20 -11.98
N VAL A 84 -15.32 -8.99 -11.41
CA VAL A 84 -14.66 -10.02 -10.60
C VAL A 84 -15.44 -10.21 -9.30
N PRO A 85 -15.79 -11.45 -8.90
CA PRO A 85 -16.45 -11.67 -7.63
C PRO A 85 -15.59 -11.19 -6.45
N THR A 86 -16.19 -10.50 -5.49
CA THR A 86 -15.49 -10.06 -4.28
C THR A 86 -15.10 -11.27 -3.42
N PRO A 87 -13.81 -11.41 -3.04
CA PRO A 87 -13.38 -12.50 -2.19
C PRO A 87 -13.96 -12.35 -0.78
N ARG A 88 -14.13 -13.48 -0.07
CA ARG A 88 -14.42 -13.45 1.36
C ARG A 88 -13.20 -12.88 2.09
N ARG A 89 -13.42 -11.84 2.90
CA ARG A 89 -12.37 -11.20 3.69
C ARG A 89 -12.38 -11.71 5.14
N ASP A 90 -11.20 -11.73 5.74
CA ASP A 90 -11.05 -11.89 7.18
C ASP A 90 -11.67 -10.67 7.90
N GLU A 91 -12.27 -10.89 9.07
CA GLU A 91 -12.97 -9.84 9.82
C GLU A 91 -12.01 -8.74 10.29
N PHE A 92 -10.80 -9.10 10.71
CA PHE A 92 -9.80 -8.14 11.15
C PHE A 92 -9.32 -7.30 9.95
N ASP A 93 -9.00 -7.94 8.83
CA ASP A 93 -8.56 -7.26 7.62
C ASP A 93 -9.62 -6.28 7.09
N ALA A 94 -10.90 -6.69 7.13
CA ALA A 94 -12.02 -5.83 6.75
C ALA A 94 -12.17 -4.61 7.68
N GLN A 95 -11.84 -4.74 8.96
CA GLN A 95 -11.85 -3.63 9.92
C GLN A 95 -10.69 -2.66 9.71
N VAL A 96 -9.47 -3.18 9.50
CA VAL A 96 -8.27 -2.32 9.39
C VAL A 96 -8.07 -1.74 7.99
N MET A 97 -8.72 -2.30 6.96
CA MET A 97 -8.71 -1.82 5.58
C MET A 97 -10.13 -1.84 5.00
N PRO A 98 -11.03 -0.96 5.47
CA PRO A 98 -12.45 -0.99 5.08
C PRO A 98 -12.67 -0.69 3.60
N HIS A 99 -11.79 0.09 2.97
CA HIS A 99 -11.90 0.49 1.56
C HIS A 99 -11.32 -0.53 0.57
N ASP A 100 -10.65 -1.58 1.06
CA ASP A 100 -10.00 -2.59 0.22
C ASP A 100 -10.88 -3.84 0.03
N HIS A 101 -12.01 -3.68 -0.65
CA HIS A 101 -13.03 -4.72 -0.83
C HIS A 101 -12.52 -6.02 -1.45
N TYR A 102 -11.43 -5.96 -2.23
CA TYR A 102 -10.82 -7.12 -2.88
C TYR A 102 -9.58 -7.67 -2.17
N ALA A 103 -9.20 -7.12 -1.01
CA ALA A 103 -7.99 -7.51 -0.28
C ALA A 103 -6.73 -7.42 -1.18
N VAL A 104 -6.59 -6.32 -1.91
CA VAL A 104 -5.45 -6.03 -2.80
C VAL A 104 -4.25 -5.53 -2.00
N GLY A 105 -4.49 -4.79 -0.92
CA GLY A 105 -3.45 -4.12 -0.16
C GLY A 105 -2.54 -5.08 0.61
N PRO A 106 -1.25 -4.72 0.77
CA PRO A 106 -0.33 -5.54 1.54
C PRO A 106 -0.67 -5.48 3.04
N LEU A 107 -0.63 -6.64 3.70
CA LEU A 107 -0.74 -6.78 5.15
C LEU A 107 0.58 -6.40 5.83
N THR A 108 1.71 -6.62 5.19
CA THR A 108 3.03 -6.28 5.71
C THR A 108 3.92 -5.69 4.61
N TRP A 109 5.01 -5.04 5.03
CA TRP A 109 6.00 -4.51 4.09
C TRP A 109 6.69 -5.64 3.30
N LYS A 110 6.82 -6.81 3.93
CA LYS A 110 7.44 -8.01 3.36
C LYS A 110 6.62 -8.60 2.22
N ASP A 111 5.32 -8.34 2.19
CA ASP A 111 4.45 -8.78 1.09
C ASP A 111 4.87 -8.15 -0.24
N LEU A 112 5.47 -6.95 -0.20
CA LEU A 112 5.94 -6.22 -1.37
C LEU A 112 7.32 -6.69 -1.83
N SER A 113 8.31 -6.64 -0.94
CA SER A 113 9.66 -7.21 -1.15
C SER A 113 10.49 -7.11 0.12
N GLU A 114 11.65 -7.78 0.15
CA GLU A 114 12.62 -7.64 1.24
C GLU A 114 13.18 -6.22 1.33
N ASP A 115 13.49 -5.59 0.18
CA ASP A 115 13.97 -4.19 0.16
C ASP A 115 12.94 -3.21 0.71
N VAL A 116 11.65 -3.44 0.47
CA VAL A 116 10.58 -2.64 1.05
C VAL A 116 10.48 -2.91 2.55
N HIS A 117 10.62 -4.15 3.00
CA HIS A 117 10.67 -4.50 4.42
C HIS A 117 11.78 -3.73 5.16
N GLU A 118 13.00 -3.77 4.65
CA GLU A 118 14.15 -3.06 5.22
C GLU A 118 13.98 -1.54 5.23
N ALA A 119 13.43 -0.98 4.15
CA ALA A 119 13.10 0.44 4.09
C ALA A 119 12.10 0.83 5.20
N GLY A 120 11.20 -0.08 5.59
CA GLY A 120 10.24 0.19 6.65
C GLY A 120 10.76 0.14 8.05
N ILE A 121 11.62 -0.83 8.33
CA ILE A 121 12.35 -0.89 9.59
C ILE A 121 13.17 0.40 9.73
N SER A 122 13.87 0.80 8.67
CA SER A 122 14.69 2.01 8.64
C SER A 122 13.86 3.28 8.90
N TRP A 123 12.70 3.42 8.24
CA TRP A 123 11.80 4.56 8.45
C TRP A 123 11.27 4.61 9.89
N GLY A 124 10.84 3.47 10.44
CA GLY A 124 10.33 3.39 11.80
C GLY A 124 11.38 3.76 12.85
N ALA A 125 12.60 3.24 12.69
CA ALA A 125 13.73 3.56 13.55
C ALA A 125 14.10 5.05 13.47
N TRP A 126 14.18 5.62 12.27
CA TRP A 126 14.45 7.04 12.06
C TRP A 126 13.39 7.93 12.72
N LYS A 127 12.10 7.62 12.54
CA LYS A 127 10.99 8.36 13.15
C LYS A 127 11.07 8.33 14.67
N ALA A 128 11.26 7.14 15.25
CA ALA A 128 11.39 6.97 16.69
C ALA A 128 12.60 7.75 17.25
N ALA A 129 13.77 7.63 16.63
CA ALA A 129 14.98 8.34 17.04
C ALA A 129 14.80 9.86 17.01
N THR A 130 14.12 10.38 15.98
CA THR A 130 13.86 11.81 15.83
C THR A 130 12.91 12.32 16.91
N VAL A 131 11.81 11.61 17.17
CA VAL A 131 10.86 11.94 18.25
C VAL A 131 11.57 11.90 19.61
N LEU A 132 12.34 10.84 19.91
CA LEU A 132 13.07 10.74 21.18
C LEU A 132 14.08 11.88 21.36
N THR A 133 14.82 12.24 20.30
CA THR A 133 15.77 13.36 20.35
C THR A 133 15.07 14.68 20.67
N ARG A 134 13.92 14.95 20.04
CA ARG A 134 13.12 16.16 20.33
C ARG A 134 12.58 16.15 21.75
N ARG A 135 12.02 15.03 22.20
CA ARG A 135 11.45 14.90 23.56
C ARG A 135 12.52 15.08 24.64
N ARG A 136 13.76 14.63 24.41
CA ARG A 136 14.90 14.93 25.29
C ARG A 136 15.25 16.42 25.30
N ALA A 137 15.33 17.04 24.14
CA ALA A 137 15.60 18.48 24.03
C ALA A 137 14.51 19.36 24.69
N GLU A 138 13.26 18.88 24.68
CA GLU A 138 12.10 19.50 25.36
C GLU A 138 12.05 19.20 26.88
N GLY A 139 12.96 18.36 27.41
CA GLY A 139 12.96 17.93 28.81
C GLY A 139 11.81 16.99 29.20
N LYS A 140 11.11 16.39 28.22
CA LYS A 140 9.95 15.51 28.45
C LYS A 140 10.31 14.06 28.77
N ILE A 141 11.53 13.65 28.45
CA ILE A 141 12.08 12.32 28.77
C ILE A 141 13.55 12.48 29.18
N GLN A 142 14.00 11.70 30.17
CA GLN A 142 15.39 11.67 30.67
C GLN A 142 16.27 10.72 29.85
#